data_AF-K8A2J4-F1
#
_entry.id   AF-K8A2J4-F1
#
_cell.length_a   1.000
_cell.length_b   1.000
_cell.length_c   1.000
_cell.angle_alpha   90.00
_cell.angle_beta   90.00
_cell.angle_gamma   90.00
#
_symmetry.space_group_name_H-M   'P 1'
#
loop_
_entity.id
_entity.type
_entity.pdbx_description
1 polymer ?
#
loop_
_entity_poly.entity_id
_entity_poly.type
_entity_poly.pdbx_seq_one_letter_code
_entity_poly.pdbx_strand_id
1 'polypeptide(L)'
;MEYWRALHNPDYCDVIQKTIVKHPSDWYFKKGDAIWQPFLNALKKEAPEWKKYSEDFLDKMAWMQDVTTEKLGPSLWHMQPIMFLDAIKPKQRYIINYTQYSNTLEEAINKQMAIPGSAAPKWGISRNATRNEVVQHITPSNLTSNNNMLQFLEIDKPMGIALEKLEAFLKGKGPLEGTAAAFIQAAQDYGINECYLAAHAALETGNGTSVLGRGSSFSYNHQPSRTVYNM
;
A
#
# COMPACT_ATOMS: atom_id res chain seq x y z
N MET A 1 2.54 5.23 -37.89
CA MET A 1 1.14 5.46 -38.35
C MET A 1 0.48 4.17 -38.86
N GLU A 2 1.25 3.15 -39.29
CA GLU A 2 0.72 1.86 -39.80
C GLU A 2 0.29 0.88 -38.71
N TYR A 3 1.03 0.75 -37.60
CA TYR A 3 0.62 -0.08 -36.45
C TYR A 3 -0.75 0.31 -35.88
N TRP A 4 -1.07 1.59 -35.90
CA TRP A 4 -2.37 2.08 -35.45
C TRP A 4 -3.50 1.63 -36.39
N ARG A 5 -3.25 1.54 -37.70
CA ARG A 5 -4.23 1.00 -38.66
C ARG A 5 -4.42 -0.51 -38.51
N ALA A 6 -3.37 -1.26 -38.18
CA ALA A 6 -3.48 -2.71 -37.94
C ALA A 6 -4.38 -3.04 -36.73
N LEU A 7 -4.33 -2.23 -35.67
CA LEU A 7 -5.21 -2.35 -34.49
C LEU A 7 -6.69 -2.06 -34.79
N HIS A 8 -6.97 -1.27 -35.82
CA HIS A 8 -8.33 -0.90 -36.23
C HIS A 8 -8.81 -1.66 -37.47
N ASN A 9 -8.08 -2.72 -37.88
CA ASN A 9 -8.54 -3.58 -38.94
C ASN A 9 -9.75 -4.40 -38.42
N PRO A 10 -10.95 -4.24 -39.01
CA PRO A 10 -12.16 -4.93 -38.55
C PRO A 10 -12.00 -6.44 -38.48
N ASP A 11 -11.20 -7.03 -39.38
CA ASP A 11 -10.97 -8.48 -39.45
C ASP A 11 -10.21 -9.03 -38.23
N TYR A 12 -9.45 -8.17 -37.53
CA TYR A 12 -8.63 -8.57 -36.37
C TYR A 12 -9.14 -8.01 -35.04
N CYS A 13 -10.12 -7.11 -35.06
CA CYS A 13 -10.65 -6.42 -33.88
C CYS A 13 -11.12 -7.42 -32.79
N ASP A 14 -11.90 -8.43 -33.19
CA ASP A 14 -12.45 -9.45 -32.28
C ASP A 14 -11.40 -10.40 -31.71
N VAL A 15 -10.24 -10.51 -32.35
CA VAL A 15 -9.11 -11.34 -31.89
C VAL A 15 -8.21 -10.51 -30.97
N ILE A 16 -7.95 -9.26 -31.33
CA ILE A 16 -7.09 -8.34 -30.57
C ILE A 16 -7.72 -7.96 -29.22
N GLN A 17 -9.05 -7.90 -29.12
CA GLN A 17 -9.75 -7.58 -27.87
C GLN A 17 -9.91 -8.75 -26.90
N LYS A 18 -9.55 -9.97 -27.30
CA LYS A 18 -9.63 -11.14 -26.40
C LYS A 18 -8.43 -11.15 -25.44
N THR A 19 -8.73 -11.23 -24.15
CA THR A 19 -7.73 -11.24 -23.05
C THR A 19 -6.75 -12.41 -23.15
N ILE A 20 -7.23 -13.54 -23.68
CA ILE A 20 -6.46 -14.77 -23.86
C ILE A 20 -6.80 -15.31 -25.26
N VAL A 21 -5.79 -15.47 -26.11
CA VAL A 21 -5.95 -16.00 -27.46
C VAL A 21 -4.95 -17.13 -27.69
N LYS A 22 -5.42 -18.21 -28.31
CA LYS A 22 -4.54 -19.22 -28.88
C LYS A 22 -4.34 -18.90 -30.36
N HIS A 23 -3.11 -18.61 -30.76
CA HIS A 23 -2.78 -18.35 -32.16
C HIS A 23 -1.49 -19.06 -32.58
N PRO A 24 -1.30 -19.30 -33.89
CA PRO A 24 -0.01 -19.72 -34.45
C PRO A 24 1.08 -18.74 -33.99
N SER A 25 2.21 -19.25 -33.52
CA SER A 25 3.30 -18.39 -33.05
C SER A 25 4.15 -17.91 -34.21
N ASP A 26 4.32 -16.60 -34.34
CA ASP A 26 5.21 -15.99 -35.33
C ASP A 26 6.68 -16.38 -35.11
N TRP A 27 7.00 -16.92 -33.93
CA TRP A 27 8.33 -17.42 -33.57
C TRP A 27 8.54 -18.90 -33.88
N TYR A 28 7.53 -19.59 -34.43
CA TYR A 28 7.62 -21.00 -34.79
C TYR A 28 7.77 -21.23 -36.30
N PHE A 29 7.14 -20.40 -37.15
CA PHE A 29 7.08 -20.63 -38.60
C PHE A 29 8.13 -19.81 -39.36
N LYS A 30 8.81 -20.45 -40.32
CA LYS A 30 9.85 -19.86 -41.17
C LYS A 30 9.24 -19.28 -42.45
N LYS A 31 9.98 -18.43 -43.17
CA LYS A 31 9.48 -17.74 -44.39
C LYS A 31 8.94 -18.66 -45.49
N GLY A 32 9.34 -19.94 -45.51
CA GLY A 32 8.87 -20.93 -46.48
C GLY A 32 7.52 -21.57 -46.13
N ASP A 33 7.03 -21.35 -44.91
CA ASP A 33 5.79 -21.98 -44.44
C ASP A 33 4.56 -21.33 -45.08
N ALA A 34 3.52 -22.15 -45.28
CA ALA A 34 2.28 -21.74 -45.95
C ALA A 34 1.58 -20.53 -45.30
N ILE A 35 1.77 -20.34 -44.00
CA ILE A 35 1.19 -19.22 -43.25
C ILE A 35 1.70 -17.85 -43.72
N TRP A 36 2.96 -17.77 -44.17
CA TRP A 36 3.59 -16.52 -44.60
C TRP A 36 3.47 -16.28 -46.11
N GLN A 37 3.19 -17.31 -46.91
CA GLN A 37 3.12 -17.18 -48.37
C GLN A 37 2.10 -16.14 -48.86
N PRO A 38 0.86 -16.04 -48.30
CA PRO A 38 -0.09 -15.01 -48.72
C PRO A 38 0.47 -13.59 -48.54
N PHE A 39 1.08 -13.32 -47.38
CA PHE A 39 1.69 -12.03 -47.05
C PHE A 39 2.90 -11.71 -47.94
N LEU A 40 3.83 -12.65 -48.09
CA LEU A 40 5.03 -12.47 -48.91
C LEU A 40 4.71 -12.33 -50.40
N ASN A 41 3.65 -13.00 -50.89
CA ASN A 41 3.18 -12.85 -52.27
C ASN A 41 2.49 -11.51 -52.51
N ALA A 42 1.72 -11.01 -51.54
CA ALA A 42 1.15 -9.66 -51.61
C ALA A 42 2.26 -8.61 -51.66
N LEU A 43 3.27 -8.70 -50.77
CA LEU A 43 4.44 -7.82 -50.78
C LEU A 43 5.23 -7.90 -52.08
N LYS A 44 5.37 -9.08 -52.68
CA LYS A 44 6.03 -9.24 -53.99
C LYS A 44 5.36 -8.39 -55.08
N LYS A 45 4.05 -8.19 -55.00
CA LYS A 45 3.26 -7.44 -55.97
C LYS A 45 3.21 -5.94 -55.65
N GLU A 46 3.06 -5.60 -54.38
CA GLU A 46 2.72 -4.25 -53.94
C GLU A 46 3.93 -3.44 -53.46
N ALA A 47 4.95 -4.12 -52.93
CA ALA A 47 6.09 -3.50 -52.24
C ALA A 47 7.32 -4.44 -52.24
N PRO A 48 7.92 -4.72 -53.43
CA PRO A 48 8.94 -5.76 -53.58
C PRO A 48 10.21 -5.51 -52.75
N GLU A 49 10.55 -4.25 -52.48
CA GLU A 49 11.66 -3.86 -51.60
C GLU A 49 11.47 -4.33 -50.15
N TRP A 50 10.22 -4.42 -49.68
CA TRP A 50 9.88 -4.89 -48.34
C TRP A 50 9.83 -6.41 -48.22
N LYS A 51 9.72 -7.13 -49.35
CA LYS A 51 9.69 -8.59 -49.36
C LYS A 51 10.96 -9.17 -48.76
N LYS A 52 12.12 -8.70 -49.20
CA LYS A 52 13.42 -9.20 -48.72
C LYS A 52 13.62 -8.93 -47.23
N TYR A 53 13.29 -7.71 -46.78
CA TYR A 53 13.33 -7.35 -45.36
C TYR A 53 12.44 -8.27 -44.52
N SER A 54 11.21 -8.54 -44.99
CA SER A 54 10.25 -9.38 -44.30
C SER A 54 10.70 -10.84 -44.25
N GLU A 55 11.26 -11.36 -45.33
CA GLU A 55 11.87 -12.71 -45.36
C GLU A 55 13.00 -12.85 -44.34
N ASP A 56 13.92 -11.88 -44.28
CA ASP A 56 15.04 -11.88 -43.34
C ASP A 56 14.56 -11.71 -41.88
N PHE A 57 13.51 -10.93 -41.65
CA PHE A 57 12.88 -10.76 -40.35
C PHE A 57 12.24 -12.06 -39.85
N LEU A 58 11.48 -12.75 -40.71
CA LEU A 58 10.84 -14.02 -40.38
C LEU A 58 11.87 -15.11 -40.04
N ASP A 59 12.97 -15.19 -40.78
CA ASP A 59 14.04 -16.15 -40.47
C ASP A 59 14.70 -15.88 -39.10
N LYS A 60 14.85 -14.60 -38.71
CA LYS A 60 15.41 -14.24 -37.39
C LYS A 60 14.44 -14.46 -36.22
N MET A 61 13.14 -14.40 -36.50
CA MET A 61 12.10 -14.57 -35.49
C MET A 61 11.82 -16.04 -35.15
N ALA A 62 12.09 -16.96 -36.07
CA ALA A 62 11.75 -18.37 -35.92
C ALA A 62 12.74 -19.14 -35.02
N TRP A 63 12.64 -18.95 -33.70
CA TRP A 63 13.53 -19.59 -32.70
C TRP A 63 12.89 -20.77 -31.95
N MET A 64 11.56 -20.88 -31.92
CA MET A 64 10.88 -21.85 -31.06
C MET A 64 11.17 -23.31 -31.42
N GLN A 65 11.42 -23.60 -32.71
CA GLN A 65 11.79 -24.94 -33.16
C GLN A 65 13.12 -25.42 -32.57
N ASP A 66 14.00 -24.49 -32.21
CA ASP A 66 15.33 -24.79 -31.67
C ASP A 66 15.28 -25.07 -30.15
N VAL A 67 14.20 -24.66 -29.47
CA VAL A 67 14.00 -24.85 -28.02
C VAL A 67 13.30 -26.19 -27.76
N THR A 68 14.02 -27.27 -28.07
CA THR A 68 13.50 -28.65 -28.04
C THR A 68 13.15 -29.16 -26.63
N THR A 69 13.71 -28.56 -25.58
CA THR A 69 13.48 -28.94 -24.18
C THR A 69 12.07 -28.61 -23.68
N GLU A 70 11.49 -27.52 -24.17
CA GLU A 70 10.23 -26.97 -23.67
C GLU A 70 8.98 -27.56 -24.35
N LYS A 71 9.17 -28.48 -25.32
CA LYS A 71 8.09 -29.13 -26.11
C LYS A 71 7.04 -28.13 -26.63
N LEU A 72 7.50 -26.94 -27.05
CA LEU A 72 6.60 -25.89 -27.52
C LEU A 72 6.04 -26.26 -28.89
N GLY A 73 4.72 -26.29 -28.99
CA GLY A 73 4.02 -26.54 -30.24
C GLY A 73 3.88 -25.28 -31.12
N PRO A 74 3.37 -25.44 -32.35
CA PRO A 74 3.18 -24.35 -33.31
C PRO A 74 2.17 -23.28 -32.89
N SER A 75 1.35 -23.54 -31.86
CA SER A 75 0.38 -22.58 -31.33
C SER A 75 0.61 -22.36 -29.85
N LEU A 76 0.68 -21.09 -29.47
CA LEU A 76 0.83 -20.68 -28.09
C LEU A 76 -0.40 -19.94 -27.60
N TRP A 77 -0.59 -19.96 -26.29
CA TRP A 77 -1.49 -19.05 -25.60
C TRP A 77 -0.75 -17.74 -25.35
N HIS A 78 -1.32 -16.64 -25.83
CA HIS A 78 -0.83 -15.29 -25.56
C HIS A 78 -1.87 -14.54 -24.71
N MET A 79 -1.39 -13.80 -23.70
CA MET A 79 -2.21 -12.92 -22.86
C MET A 79 -1.79 -11.47 -23.06
N GLN A 80 -2.75 -10.56 -23.24
CA GLN A 80 -2.42 -9.14 -23.41
C GLN A 80 -2.00 -8.49 -22.08
N PRO A 81 -0.83 -7.82 -22.01
CA PRO A 81 -0.30 -7.24 -20.77
C PRO A 81 -1.08 -6.05 -20.19
N ILE A 82 -1.93 -5.39 -20.99
CA ILE A 82 -2.56 -4.10 -20.60
C ILE A 82 -3.50 -4.28 -19.40
N MET A 83 -4.13 -5.46 -19.26
CA MET A 83 -5.03 -5.76 -18.13
C MET A 83 -4.31 -5.91 -16.79
N PHE A 84 -2.97 -6.03 -16.76
CA PHE A 84 -2.20 -6.18 -15.53
C PHE A 84 -1.70 -4.86 -14.93
N LEU A 85 -1.66 -3.76 -15.70
CA LEU A 85 -1.17 -2.48 -15.17
C LEU A 85 -2.03 -1.94 -14.02
N ASP A 86 -3.33 -2.21 -14.04
CA ASP A 86 -4.24 -1.85 -12.95
C ASP A 86 -4.06 -2.75 -11.71
N ALA A 87 -3.62 -4.00 -11.90
CA ALA A 87 -3.27 -4.93 -10.82
C ALA A 87 -1.91 -4.61 -10.16
N ILE A 88 -1.04 -3.86 -10.85
CA ILE A 88 0.28 -3.43 -10.36
C ILE A 88 0.21 -2.06 -9.66
N LYS A 89 -0.90 -1.31 -9.78
CA LYS A 89 -1.07 -0.07 -9.02
C LYS A 89 -1.07 -0.39 -7.52
N PRO A 90 -0.21 0.26 -6.71
CA PRO A 90 -0.27 0.10 -5.27
C PRO A 90 -1.65 0.57 -4.80
N LYS A 91 -2.50 -0.37 -4.38
CA LYS A 91 -3.74 -0.03 -3.71
C LYS A 91 -3.39 0.69 -2.42
N GLN A 92 -3.90 1.91 -2.26
CA GLN A 92 -3.80 2.65 -1.02
C GLN A 92 -4.38 1.76 0.09
N ARG A 93 -3.56 1.45 1.10
CA ARG A 93 -3.88 0.45 2.13
C ARG A 93 -4.84 0.95 3.21
N TYR A 94 -5.28 2.20 3.11
CA TYR A 94 -6.10 2.87 4.12
C TYR A 94 -7.10 3.80 3.43
N ILE A 95 -8.26 3.98 4.08
CA ILE A 95 -9.33 4.88 3.66
C ILE A 95 -9.14 6.20 4.41
N ILE A 96 -9.19 7.33 3.70
CA ILE A 96 -9.14 8.67 4.30
C ILE A 96 -10.53 9.27 4.25
N ASN A 97 -11.08 9.60 5.42
CA ASN A 97 -12.31 10.36 5.56
C ASN A 97 -11.98 11.81 5.91
N TYR A 98 -12.49 12.76 5.13
CA TYR A 98 -12.27 14.19 5.39
C TYR A 98 -13.43 14.76 6.20
N THR A 99 -13.11 15.33 7.37
CA THR A 99 -14.06 16.09 8.17
C THR A 99 -13.99 17.57 7.80
N GLN A 100 -15.13 18.16 7.42
CA GLN A 100 -15.21 19.59 7.15
C GLN A 100 -15.41 20.35 8.47
N TYR A 101 -14.52 21.31 8.74
CA TYR A 101 -14.60 22.16 9.92
C TYR A 101 -15.28 23.49 9.55
N SER A 102 -16.09 24.02 10.47
CA SER A 102 -16.77 25.32 10.27
C SER A 102 -15.85 26.53 10.40
N ASN A 103 -14.70 26.37 11.06
CA ASN A 103 -13.70 27.42 11.24
C ASN A 103 -12.64 27.32 10.14
N THR A 104 -12.11 28.46 9.72
CA THR A 104 -10.92 28.51 8.87
C THR A 104 -9.67 28.07 9.65
N LEU A 105 -8.63 27.66 8.92
CA LEU A 105 -7.34 27.32 9.53
C LEU A 105 -6.77 28.50 10.32
N GLU A 106 -6.91 29.73 9.81
CA GLU A 106 -6.44 30.94 10.48
C GLU A 106 -7.19 31.21 11.79
N GLU A 107 -8.51 31.03 11.82
CA GLU A 107 -9.29 31.14 13.05
C GLU A 107 -8.89 30.09 14.09
N ALA A 108 -8.62 28.86 13.67
CA ALA A 108 -8.13 27.81 14.57
C ALA A 108 -6.76 28.16 15.16
N ILE A 109 -5.83 28.68 14.35
CA ILE A 109 -4.52 29.17 14.82
C ILE A 109 -4.70 30.33 15.79
N ASN A 110 -5.57 31.29 15.48
CA ASN A 110 -5.84 32.45 16.33
C ASN A 110 -6.35 32.02 17.70
N LYS A 111 -7.31 31.08 17.74
CA LYS A 111 -7.84 30.50 18.98
C LYS A 111 -6.74 29.79 19.77
N GLN A 112 -5.91 28.99 19.11
CA GLN A 112 -4.81 28.28 19.75
C GLN A 112 -3.76 29.23 20.37
N MET A 113 -3.42 30.31 19.66
CA MET A 113 -2.46 31.32 20.14
C MET A 113 -3.00 32.22 21.25
N ALA A 114 -4.32 32.33 21.39
CA ALA A 114 -4.97 33.14 22.41
C ALA A 114 -5.08 32.44 23.78
N ILE A 115 -4.77 31.14 23.86
CA ILE A 115 -4.84 30.38 25.12
C ILE A 115 -3.79 30.94 26.11
N PRO A 116 -4.21 31.43 27.29
CA PRO A 116 -3.29 32.05 28.23
C PRO A 116 -2.62 31.03 29.17
N GLY A 117 -1.56 31.49 29.85
CA GLY A 117 -1.00 30.83 31.03
C GLY A 117 -0.29 29.49 30.75
N SER A 118 -0.53 28.52 31.63
CA SER A 118 0.07 27.18 31.55
C SER A 118 -0.47 26.34 30.39
N ALA A 119 -1.70 26.62 29.95
CA ALA A 119 -2.35 25.94 28.83
C ALA A 119 -1.94 26.51 27.46
N ALA A 120 -1.22 27.64 27.43
CA ALA A 120 -0.71 28.21 26.19
C ALA A 120 0.13 27.17 25.42
N PRO A 121 0.11 27.18 24.07
CA PRO A 121 0.92 26.26 23.27
C PRO A 121 2.38 26.31 23.69
N LYS A 122 2.97 25.15 24.00
CA LYS A 122 4.36 25.05 24.46
C LYS A 122 5.25 24.36 23.44
N TRP A 123 6.50 24.77 23.39
CA TRP A 123 7.57 24.03 22.75
C TRP A 123 8.40 23.33 23.82
N GLY A 124 8.16 22.03 24.00
CA GLY A 124 8.67 21.26 25.13
C GLY A 124 8.20 21.86 26.47
N ILE A 125 8.98 21.62 27.53
CA ILE A 125 8.69 22.17 28.87
C ILE A 125 9.12 23.64 29.05
N SER A 126 9.81 24.22 28.07
CA SER A 126 10.69 25.37 28.32
C SER A 126 10.09 26.72 27.93
N ARG A 127 9.26 26.81 26.89
CA ARG A 127 8.73 28.09 26.40
C ARG A 127 7.39 27.96 25.68
N ASN A 128 6.74 29.11 25.47
CA ASN A 128 5.62 29.18 24.55
C ASN A 128 6.09 28.90 23.11
N ALA A 129 5.28 28.14 22.37
CA ALA A 129 5.46 27.93 20.95
C ALA A 129 5.19 29.24 20.19
N THR A 130 5.96 29.48 19.15
CA THR A 130 5.73 30.57 18.21
C THR A 130 4.53 30.26 17.32
N ARG A 131 3.93 31.29 16.74
CA ARG A 131 2.83 31.12 15.77
C ARG A 131 3.22 30.19 14.62
N ASN A 132 4.43 30.33 14.09
CA ASN A 132 4.89 29.49 12.98
C ASN A 132 5.01 28.01 13.38
N GLU A 133 5.50 27.73 14.60
CA GLU A 133 5.55 26.35 15.13
C GLU A 133 4.15 25.75 15.25
N VAL A 134 3.16 26.53 15.71
CA VAL A 134 1.75 26.09 15.75
C VAL A 134 1.21 25.83 14.35
N VAL A 135 1.47 26.71 13.38
CA VAL A 135 1.07 26.54 11.97
C VAL A 135 1.56 25.19 11.42
N GLN A 136 2.81 24.81 11.69
CA GLN A 136 3.37 23.56 11.19
C GLN A 136 2.62 22.31 11.70
N HIS A 137 2.12 22.34 12.93
CA HIS A 137 1.53 21.18 13.59
C HIS A 137 -0.01 21.14 13.56
N ILE A 138 -0.66 22.28 13.28
CA ILE A 138 -2.12 22.32 13.15
C ILE A 138 -2.59 22.17 11.70
N THR A 139 -1.72 22.43 10.72
CA THR A 139 -2.06 22.40 9.29
C THR A 139 -2.05 20.95 8.78
N PRO A 140 -3.19 20.35 8.40
CA PRO A 140 -3.25 18.93 8.06
C PRO A 140 -2.43 18.55 6.82
N SER A 141 -2.32 19.45 5.84
CA SER A 141 -1.53 19.21 4.62
C SER A 141 -0.03 19.04 4.90
N ASN A 142 0.46 19.54 6.03
CA ASN A 142 1.85 19.38 6.45
C ASN A 142 2.12 18.03 7.14
N LEU A 143 1.06 17.28 7.44
CA LEU A 143 1.08 16.09 8.30
C LEU A 143 0.72 14.82 7.50
N THR A 144 1.05 14.83 6.21
CA THR A 144 0.70 13.77 5.24
C THR A 144 1.75 12.66 5.14
N SER A 145 2.87 12.76 5.87
CA SER A 145 3.88 11.69 5.93
C SER A 145 3.36 10.49 6.73
N ASN A 146 3.87 9.29 6.45
CA ASN A 146 3.42 8.04 7.10
C ASN A 146 3.43 8.11 8.63
N ASN A 147 4.41 8.80 9.23
CA ASN A 147 4.52 8.91 10.68
C ASN A 147 3.47 9.86 11.27
N ASN A 148 3.22 10.99 10.61
CA ASN A 148 2.28 12.00 11.10
C ASN A 148 0.83 11.62 10.79
N MET A 149 0.60 10.81 9.76
CA MET A 149 -0.75 10.39 9.37
C MET A 149 -1.49 9.63 10.49
N LEU A 150 -0.75 8.94 11.37
CA LEU A 150 -1.35 8.19 12.49
C LEU A 150 -2.04 9.08 13.53
N GLN A 151 -1.76 10.39 13.56
CA GLN A 151 -2.50 11.31 14.42
C GLN A 151 -3.96 11.51 13.98
N PHE A 152 -4.29 11.13 12.74
CA PHE A 152 -5.64 11.12 12.18
C PHE A 152 -6.27 9.72 12.22
N LEU A 153 -5.61 8.75 12.85
CA LEU A 153 -6.16 7.42 13.02
C LEU A 153 -7.46 7.51 13.83
N GLU A 154 -8.48 6.81 13.36
CA GLU A 154 -9.74 6.67 14.08
C GLU A 154 -9.52 5.74 15.28
N ILE A 155 -9.63 6.31 16.48
CA ILE A 155 -9.31 5.64 17.75
C ILE A 155 -10.54 5.23 18.56
N ASP A 156 -11.74 5.63 18.13
CA ASP A 156 -13.02 5.44 18.80
C ASP A 156 -13.77 4.16 18.35
N LYS A 157 -13.03 3.20 17.77
CA LYS A 157 -13.56 1.86 17.49
C LYS A 157 -12.45 0.79 17.42
N PRO A 158 -12.78 -0.47 17.73
CA PRO A 158 -11.87 -1.60 17.52
C PRO A 158 -11.54 -1.80 16.05
N MET A 159 -10.29 -2.12 15.75
CA MET A 159 -9.81 -2.41 14.39
C MET A 159 -9.93 -3.89 14.03
N GLY A 160 -9.95 -4.77 15.04
CA GLY A 160 -9.99 -6.23 14.85
C GLY A 160 -8.65 -6.78 14.36
N ILE A 161 -7.52 -6.27 14.87
CA ILE A 161 -6.22 -6.81 14.49
C ILE A 161 -6.02 -8.23 15.03
N ALA A 162 -5.23 -9.01 14.30
CA ALA A 162 -4.87 -10.36 14.74
C ALA A 162 -4.05 -10.30 16.04
N LEU A 163 -4.34 -11.21 16.98
CA LEU A 163 -3.68 -11.29 18.29
C LEU A 163 -2.16 -11.29 18.16
N GLU A 164 -1.64 -12.07 17.21
CA GLU A 164 -0.21 -12.27 16.99
C GLU A 164 0.50 -10.97 16.56
N LYS A 165 -0.23 -10.05 15.90
CA LYS A 165 0.31 -8.74 15.53
C LYS A 165 0.48 -7.84 16.75
N LEU A 166 -0.48 -7.87 17.65
CA LEU A 166 -0.41 -7.09 18.88
C LEU A 166 0.62 -7.69 19.85
N GLU A 167 0.70 -9.01 19.94
CA GLU A 167 1.75 -9.71 20.69
C GLU A 167 3.14 -9.36 20.19
N ALA A 168 3.34 -9.35 18.86
CA ALA A 168 4.60 -8.94 18.27
C ALA A 168 4.97 -7.49 18.63
N PHE A 169 3.99 -6.58 18.71
CA PHE A 169 4.21 -5.23 19.18
C PHE A 169 4.57 -5.20 20.67
N LEU A 170 3.90 -5.96 21.53
CA LEU A 170 4.09 -5.94 22.98
C LEU A 170 5.33 -6.71 23.46
N LYS A 171 5.93 -7.53 22.60
CA LYS A 171 7.15 -8.28 22.90
C LYS A 171 8.28 -7.36 23.39
N GLY A 172 8.91 -7.75 24.50
CA GLY A 172 10.01 -7.01 25.12
C GLY A 172 9.59 -5.73 25.87
N LYS A 173 8.29 -5.46 26.04
CA LYS A 173 7.77 -4.26 26.74
C LYS A 173 7.42 -4.53 28.22
N GLY A 174 8.23 -5.35 28.87
CA GLY A 174 8.10 -5.64 30.30
C GLY A 174 6.73 -6.28 30.64
N PRO A 175 6.00 -5.76 31.66
CA PRO A 175 4.71 -6.32 32.05
C PRO A 175 3.61 -6.26 30.99
N LEU A 176 3.81 -5.48 29.91
CA LEU A 176 2.88 -5.47 28.79
C LEU A 176 3.03 -6.70 27.88
N GLU A 177 4.18 -7.40 27.93
CA GLU A 177 4.38 -8.62 27.14
C GLU A 177 3.38 -9.71 27.56
N GLY A 178 2.76 -10.38 26.58
CA GLY A 178 1.74 -11.41 26.82
C GLY A 178 0.35 -10.88 27.18
N THR A 179 0.14 -9.55 27.20
CA THR A 179 -1.16 -8.95 27.56
C THR A 179 -2.03 -8.58 26.35
N ALA A 180 -1.66 -9.00 25.14
CA ALA A 180 -2.36 -8.65 23.89
C ALA A 180 -3.86 -8.98 23.92
N ALA A 181 -4.22 -10.14 24.48
CA ALA A 181 -5.63 -10.54 24.62
C ALA A 181 -6.42 -9.57 25.52
N ALA A 182 -5.80 -9.04 26.58
CA ALA A 182 -6.43 -8.07 27.47
C ALA A 182 -6.66 -6.72 26.75
N PHE A 183 -5.72 -6.26 25.93
CA PHE A 183 -5.90 -5.06 25.10
C PHE A 183 -7.02 -5.23 24.08
N ILE A 184 -7.11 -6.39 23.42
CA ILE A 184 -8.18 -6.68 22.45
C ILE A 184 -9.54 -6.73 23.16
N GLN A 185 -9.62 -7.36 24.33
CA GLN A 185 -10.85 -7.40 25.11
C GLN A 185 -11.28 -6.00 25.56
N ALA A 186 -10.35 -5.20 26.11
CA ALA A 186 -10.64 -3.83 26.51
C ALA A 186 -11.07 -2.96 25.32
N ALA A 187 -10.45 -3.13 24.16
CA ALA A 187 -10.88 -2.47 22.94
C ALA A 187 -12.35 -2.79 22.60
N GLN A 188 -12.73 -4.07 22.63
CA GLN A 188 -14.10 -4.51 22.38
C GLN A 188 -15.09 -3.97 23.42
N ASP A 189 -14.74 -4.03 24.70
CA ASP A 189 -15.61 -3.64 25.81
C ASP A 189 -15.89 -2.13 25.82
N TYR A 190 -14.88 -1.31 25.49
CA TYR A 190 -14.96 0.14 25.58
C TYR A 190 -15.07 0.86 24.24
N GLY A 191 -15.10 0.12 23.13
CA GLY A 191 -15.17 0.71 21.80
C GLY A 191 -13.97 1.58 21.47
N ILE A 192 -12.76 1.15 21.83
CA ILE A 192 -11.52 1.90 21.57
C ILE A 192 -10.60 1.09 20.67
N ASN A 193 -9.76 1.75 19.90
CA ASN A 193 -8.78 1.11 19.04
C ASN A 193 -7.66 0.43 19.86
N GLU A 194 -7.51 -0.89 19.73
CA GLU A 194 -6.54 -1.70 20.46
C GLU A 194 -5.08 -1.33 20.18
N CYS A 195 -4.77 -0.91 18.95
CA CYS A 195 -3.42 -0.45 18.59
C CYS A 195 -3.10 0.86 19.30
N TYR A 196 -4.06 1.79 19.33
CA TYR A 196 -3.91 3.05 20.06
C TYR A 196 -3.74 2.79 21.55
N LEU A 197 -4.60 1.95 22.15
CA LEU A 197 -4.55 1.64 23.57
C LEU A 197 -3.20 1.02 23.97
N ALA A 198 -2.70 0.05 23.19
CA ALA A 198 -1.40 -0.57 23.44
C ALA A 198 -0.22 0.38 23.22
N ALA A 199 -0.28 1.24 22.19
CA ALA A 199 0.75 2.24 21.93
C ALA A 199 0.79 3.31 23.02
N HIS A 200 -0.37 3.75 23.51
CA HIS A 200 -0.48 4.72 24.59
C HIS A 200 0.05 4.13 25.90
N ALA A 201 -0.38 2.91 26.27
CA ALA A 201 0.16 2.21 27.44
C ALA A 201 1.68 2.02 27.35
N ALA A 202 2.21 1.66 26.17
CA ALA A 202 3.65 1.55 25.97
C ALA A 202 4.37 2.90 26.14
N LEU A 203 3.79 4.00 25.67
CA LEU A 203 4.37 5.33 25.82
C LEU A 203 4.37 5.78 27.30
N GLU A 204 3.22 5.73 27.96
CA GLU A 204 3.03 6.18 29.35
C GLU A 204 3.87 5.36 30.34
N THR A 205 4.07 4.08 30.05
CA THR A 205 4.88 3.19 30.91
C THR A 205 6.37 3.16 30.56
N GLY A 206 6.81 3.85 29.50
CA GLY A 206 8.17 3.75 28.98
C GLY A 206 8.52 2.31 28.56
N ASN A 207 7.67 1.69 27.76
CA ASN A 207 7.71 0.27 27.37
C ASN A 207 7.72 -0.68 28.59
N GLY A 208 6.91 -0.38 29.60
CA GLY A 208 6.84 -1.17 30.85
C GLY A 208 8.07 -1.05 31.75
N THR A 209 8.96 -0.08 31.51
CA THR A 209 10.20 0.08 32.29
C THR A 209 10.18 1.20 33.33
N SER A 210 9.19 2.09 33.29
CA SER A 210 8.99 3.11 34.33
C SER A 210 8.71 2.45 35.69
N VAL A 211 9.01 3.17 36.78
CA VAL A 211 8.82 2.66 38.16
C VAL A 211 7.37 2.22 38.40
N LEU A 212 6.40 2.96 37.87
CA LEU A 212 4.99 2.63 37.99
C LEU A 212 4.51 1.62 36.93
N GLY A 213 5.15 1.58 35.75
CA GLY A 213 4.88 0.59 34.70
C GLY A 213 5.41 -0.81 35.00
N ARG A 214 6.49 -0.94 35.79
CA ARG A 214 7.01 -2.22 36.31
C ARG A 214 6.14 -2.81 37.42
N GLY A 215 5.30 -1.98 38.03
CA GLY A 215 4.58 -2.30 39.24
C GLY A 215 5.40 -1.97 40.49
N SER A 216 4.75 -1.33 41.46
CA SER A 216 5.32 -1.01 42.77
C SER A 216 4.56 -1.77 43.86
N SER A 217 5.27 -2.30 44.85
CA SER A 217 4.62 -2.91 46.02
C SER A 217 3.96 -1.83 46.86
N PHE A 218 2.65 -1.94 47.04
CA PHE A 218 1.86 -1.05 47.88
C PHE A 218 1.18 -1.85 48.98
N SER A 219 1.42 -1.44 50.23
CA SER A 219 0.72 -1.95 51.40
C SER A 219 0.02 -0.78 52.09
N TYR A 220 -1.22 -1.02 52.51
CA TYR A 220 -2.04 -0.04 53.22
C TYR A 220 -2.77 -0.73 54.37
N ASN A 221 -2.77 -0.13 55.56
CA ASN A 221 -3.51 -0.57 56.74
C ASN A 221 -3.50 -2.09 56.97
N HIS A 222 -2.31 -2.68 57.13
CA HIS A 222 -2.13 -4.11 57.44
C HIS A 222 -2.71 -5.09 56.41
N GLN A 223 -3.07 -4.61 55.21
CA GLN A 223 -3.42 -5.49 54.11
C GLN A 223 -2.17 -6.11 53.47
N PRO A 224 -2.27 -7.34 52.93
CA PRO A 224 -1.20 -7.95 52.18
C PRO A 224 -0.74 -7.03 51.05
N SER A 225 0.59 -6.95 50.87
CA SER A 225 1.21 -6.16 49.81
C SER A 225 0.64 -6.56 48.46
N ARG A 226 0.18 -5.58 47.68
CA ARG A 226 -0.25 -5.77 46.30
C ARG A 226 0.66 -5.00 45.37
N THR A 227 1.00 -5.59 44.24
CA THR A 227 1.69 -4.86 43.17
C THR A 227 0.67 -3.96 42.49
N VAL A 228 0.89 -2.65 42.54
CA VAL A 228 0.07 -1.66 41.83
C VAL A 228 0.82 -1.16 40.61
N TYR A 229 0.09 -1.05 39.50
CA TYR A 229 0.57 -0.51 38.24
C TYR A 229 -0.15 0.81 38.01
N ASN A 230 0.55 1.82 37.49
CA ASN A 230 -0.10 3.00 36.93
C ASN A 230 0.11 2.95 35.42
N MET A 231 -0.97 2.62 34.71
CA MET A 231 -1.05 2.50 33.25
C MET A 231 -2.16 3.39 32.75
#